data_AF-A0A9X1HSZ3-F1
#
_entry.id   AF-A0A9X1HSZ3-F1
#
_cell.length_a   1.000
_cell.length_b   1.000
_cell.length_c   1.000
_cell.angle_alpha   90.00
_cell.angle_beta   90.00
_cell.angle_gamma   90.00
#
_symmetry.space_group_name_H-M   'P 1'
#
loop_
_entity.id
_entity.type
_entity.pdbx_description
1 polymer ?
#
loop_
_entity_poly.entity_id
_entity_poly.type
_entity_poly.pdbx_seq_one_letter_code
_entity_poly.pdbx_strand_id
1 'polypeptide(L)'
;METFVNIAIPVALIMVLAAAVLSLALPLIKSLGEPKVLLKSLLGVAAIAVVFLIGWAIAGDEVTAKYASQGITESGSKLVGGALTTMYILFILAVIGIVFSEFNKALK
;
A
#
# COMPACT_ATOMS: atom_id res chain seq x y z
N MET A 1 1.22 -35.97 19.50
CA MET A 1 0.49 -34.77 19.02
C MET A 1 1.41 -33.56 18.96
N GLU A 2 2.27 -33.35 19.97
CA GLU A 2 3.23 -32.23 20.00
C GLU A 2 4.28 -32.23 18.88
N THR A 3 4.81 -33.40 18.48
CA THR A 3 5.82 -33.50 17.40
C THR A 3 5.29 -33.05 16.05
N PHE A 4 4.01 -33.31 15.76
CA PHE A 4 3.38 -32.88 14.50
C PHE A 4 3.25 -31.35 14.45
N VAL A 5 2.79 -30.74 15.53
CA VAL A 5 2.61 -29.28 15.63
C VAL A 5 3.94 -28.55 15.52
N ASN A 6 5.00 -29.07 16.16
CA ASN A 6 6.34 -28.46 16.13
C ASN A 6 6.99 -28.45 14.74
N ILE A 7 6.56 -29.33 13.83
CA ILE A 7 7.04 -29.36 12.43
C ILE A 7 6.08 -28.60 11.52
N ALA A 8 4.76 -28.76 11.72
CA ALA A 8 3.75 -28.17 10.87
C ALA A 8 3.77 -26.63 10.88
N ILE A 9 3.98 -26.00 12.05
CA ILE A 9 3.96 -24.54 12.16
C ILE A 9 5.15 -23.88 11.44
N PRO A 10 6.42 -24.28 11.65
CA PRO A 10 7.54 -23.71 10.91
C PRO A 10 7.41 -23.91 9.39
N VAL A 11 6.96 -25.08 8.95
CA VAL A 11 6.73 -25.36 7.53
C VAL A 11 5.63 -24.46 6.96
N ALA A 12 4.51 -24.30 7.67
CA ALA A 12 3.43 -23.41 7.26
C ALA A 12 3.91 -21.94 7.17
N LEU A 13 4.71 -21.47 8.13
CA LEU A 13 5.27 -20.11 8.09
C LEU A 13 6.22 -19.91 6.90
N ILE A 14 7.07 -20.90 6.58
CA ILE A 14 7.92 -20.88 5.40
C ILE A 14 7.07 -20.85 4.12
N MET A 15 6.00 -21.64 4.06
CA MET A 15 5.08 -21.65 2.92
C MET A 15 4.33 -20.33 2.76
N VAL A 16 3.89 -19.71 3.85
CA VAL A 16 3.22 -18.39 3.82
C VAL A 16 4.19 -17.31 3.33
N LEU A 17 5.43 -17.31 3.83
CA LEU A 17 6.46 -16.38 3.36
C LEU A 17 6.79 -16.60 1.88
N ALA A 18 6.94 -17.85 1.45
CA ALA A 18 7.18 -18.19 0.05
C ALA A 18 6.00 -17.77 -0.84
N ALA A 19 4.76 -18.00 -0.41
CA ALA A 19 3.57 -17.60 -1.13
C ALA A 19 3.47 -16.06 -1.24
N ALA A 20 3.75 -15.34 -0.15
CA ALA A 20 3.79 -13.88 -0.15
C ALA A 20 4.80 -13.35 -1.18
N VAL A 21 6.04 -13.85 -1.16
CA VAL A 21 7.07 -13.45 -2.12
C VAL A 21 6.68 -13.80 -3.56
N LEU A 22 6.23 -15.04 -3.81
CA LEU A 22 5.87 -15.50 -5.16
C LEU A 22 4.65 -14.76 -5.71
N SER A 23 3.67 -14.40 -4.88
CA SER A 23 2.50 -13.63 -5.28
C SER A 23 2.86 -12.22 -5.78
N LEU A 24 3.97 -11.65 -5.30
CA LEU A 24 4.50 -10.37 -5.79
C LEU A 24 5.43 -10.57 -6.99
N ALA A 25 6.30 -11.59 -6.95
CA ALA A 25 7.34 -11.80 -7.96
C ALA A 25 6.79 -12.37 -9.28
N LEU A 26 5.86 -13.33 -9.26
CA LEU A 26 5.35 -13.98 -10.48
C LEU A 26 4.60 -13.01 -11.41
N PRO A 27 3.72 -12.11 -10.93
CA PRO A 27 3.10 -11.12 -11.79
C PRO A 27 4.11 -10.19 -12.44
N LEU A 28 5.16 -9.79 -11.71
CA LEU A 28 6.23 -8.94 -12.22
C LEU A 28 7.01 -9.67 -13.33
N ILE A 29 7.45 -10.91 -13.11
CA ILE A 29 8.18 -11.71 -14.11
C ILE A 29 7.31 -11.90 -15.37
N LYS A 30 6.04 -12.25 -15.21
CA LYS A 30 5.11 -12.42 -16.34
C LYS A 30 4.91 -11.11 -17.11
N SER A 31 4.85 -9.97 -16.42
CA SER A 31 4.68 -8.67 -17.07
C SER A 31 5.89 -8.23 -17.91
N LEU A 32 7.07 -8.81 -17.72
CA LEU A 32 8.26 -8.52 -18.56
C LEU A 32 8.07 -8.94 -20.02
N GLY A 33 7.28 -9.98 -20.28
CA GLY A 33 6.92 -10.40 -21.64
C GLY A 33 5.86 -9.50 -22.30
N GLU A 34 5.18 -8.67 -21.51
CA GLU A 34 4.11 -7.77 -21.96
C GLU A 34 4.39 -6.32 -21.51
N PRO A 35 5.30 -5.61 -22.21
CA PRO A 35 5.75 -4.27 -21.80
C PRO A 35 4.61 -3.26 -21.62
N LYS A 36 3.49 -3.43 -22.34
CA LYS A 36 2.29 -2.60 -22.16
C LYS A 36 1.61 -2.79 -20.81
N VAL A 37 1.57 -4.01 -20.28
CA VAL A 37 0.98 -4.32 -18.97
C VAL A 37 1.89 -3.84 -17.85
N LEU A 38 3.20 -4.07 -18.00
CA LEU A 38 4.21 -3.55 -17.07
C LEU A 38 4.13 -2.01 -16.97
N LEU A 39 4.04 -1.31 -18.11
CA LEU A 39 3.94 0.14 -18.14
C LEU A 39 2.68 0.66 -17.41
N LYS A 40 1.54 -0.01 -17.59
CA LYS A 40 0.28 0.34 -16.89
C LYS A 40 0.41 0.16 -15.37
N SER A 41 1.02 -0.94 -14.92
CA SER A 41 1.27 -1.17 -13.50
C SER A 41 2.21 -0.12 -12.92
N LEU A 42 3.29 0.21 -13.63
CA LEU A 42 4.24 1.24 -13.24
C LEU A 42 3.59 2.63 -13.17
N LEU A 43 2.72 2.97 -14.13
CA LEU A 43 1.91 4.19 -14.11
C LEU A 43 1.01 4.26 -12.87
N GLY A 44 0.41 3.15 -12.46
CA GLY A 44 -0.39 3.08 -11.23
C GLY A 44 0.45 3.37 -9.98
N VAL A 45 1.62 2.72 -9.86
CA VAL A 45 2.56 2.96 -8.74
C VAL A 45 3.08 4.40 -8.76
N ALA A 46 3.43 4.93 -9.92
CA ALA A 46 3.88 6.31 -10.09
C ALA A 46 2.80 7.32 -9.70
N ALA A 47 1.53 7.07 -10.07
CA ALA A 47 0.42 7.91 -9.66
C ALA A 47 0.26 7.94 -8.13
N ILE A 48 0.35 6.79 -7.46
CA ILE A 48 0.32 6.72 -5.99
C ILE A 48 1.50 7.50 -5.39
N ALA A 49 2.71 7.35 -5.95
CA ALA A 49 3.88 8.07 -5.49
C ALA A 49 3.72 9.59 -5.63
N VAL A 50 3.13 10.08 -6.72
CA VAL A 50 2.82 11.50 -6.91
C VAL A 50 1.82 11.98 -5.85
N VAL A 51 0.74 11.24 -5.60
CA VAL A 51 -0.22 11.58 -4.54
C VAL A 51 0.43 11.56 -3.16
N PHE A 52 1.37 10.64 -2.92
CA PHE A 52 2.16 10.62 -1.70
C PHE A 52 3.02 11.86 -1.53
N LEU A 53 3.73 12.27 -2.57
CA LEU A 53 4.54 13.49 -2.54
C LEU A 53 3.69 14.74 -2.28
N ILE A 54 2.50 14.82 -2.87
CA ILE A 54 1.55 15.91 -2.60
C ILE A 54 1.09 15.86 -1.13
N GLY A 55 0.66 14.70 -0.64
CA GLY A 55 0.22 14.51 0.74
C GLY A 55 1.32 14.83 1.77
N TRP A 56 2.55 14.42 1.50
CA TRP A 56 3.72 14.71 2.33
C TRP A 56 4.12 16.19 2.28
N ALA A 57 3.99 16.85 1.12
CA ALA A 57 4.30 18.27 0.97
C ALA A 57 3.35 19.17 1.78
N ILE A 58 2.07 18.77 1.91
CA ILE A 58 1.07 19.51 2.70
C ILE A 58 0.96 19.05 4.16
N ALA A 59 1.61 17.95 4.52
CA ALA A 59 1.61 17.46 5.89
C ALA A 59 2.45 18.35 6.81
N GLY A 60 1.89 18.66 7.98
CA GLY A 60 2.62 19.32 9.07
C GLY A 60 3.66 18.40 9.71
N ASP A 61 4.69 19.00 10.28
CA ASP A 61 5.76 18.35 11.04
C ASP A 61 5.60 18.52 12.56
N GLU A 62 4.42 18.96 13.00
CA GLU A 62 4.16 19.31 14.39
C GLU A 62 4.38 18.13 15.35
N VAL A 63 5.19 18.36 16.39
CA VAL A 63 5.45 17.39 17.46
C VAL A 63 4.90 17.94 18.77
N THR A 64 3.74 17.42 19.18
CA THR A 64 3.17 17.76 20.50
C THR A 64 4.02 17.16 21.63
N ALA A 65 3.91 17.71 22.84
CA ALA A 65 4.63 17.19 24.02
C ALA A 65 4.39 15.68 24.28
N LYS A 66 3.21 15.18 23.89
CA LYS A 66 2.87 13.74 23.94
C LYS A 66 3.62 12.92 22.89
N TYR A 67 3.87 13.47 21.71
CA TYR A 67 4.63 12.79 20.66
C TYR A 67 6.14 12.85 20.92
N ALA A 68 6.61 13.96 21.49
CA ALA A 68 8.00 14.10 21.93
C ALA A 68 8.35 13.08 23.03
N SER A 69 7.45 12.84 23.99
CA SER A 69 7.66 11.83 25.04
C SER A 69 7.64 10.38 24.54
N GLN A 70 7.15 10.15 23.32
CA GLN A 70 7.18 8.87 22.61
C GLN A 70 8.38 8.73 21.65
N GLY A 71 9.28 9.72 21.63
CA GLY A 71 10.45 9.72 20.74
C GLY A 71 10.12 10.01 19.27
N ILE A 72 8.94 10.55 18.97
CA ILE A 72 8.57 10.93 17.60
C ILE A 72 9.28 12.24 17.25
N THR A 73 10.03 12.21 16.15
CA THR A 73 10.70 13.39 15.58
C THR A 73 9.79 14.12 14.61
N GLU A 74 10.12 15.36 14.28
CA GLU A 74 9.43 16.17 13.25
C GLU A 74 9.34 15.42 11.91
N SER A 75 10.43 14.76 11.51
CA SER A 75 10.47 13.92 10.29
C SER A 75 9.50 12.74 10.37
N GLY A 76 9.42 12.07 11.53
CA GLY A 76 8.47 11.00 11.77
C GLY A 76 7.03 11.49 11.72
N SER A 77 6.74 12.63 12.37
CA SER A 77 5.41 13.25 12.36
C SER A 77 4.97 13.61 10.94
N LYS A 78 5.85 14.25 10.16
CA LYS A 78 5.59 14.62 8.76
C LYS A 78 5.36 13.41 7.86
N LEU A 79 6.12 12.33 8.05
CA LEU A 79 5.95 11.09 7.28
C LEU A 79 4.59 10.46 7.56
N VAL A 80 4.20 10.35 8.83
CA VAL A 80 2.90 9.79 9.23
C VAL A 80 1.75 10.67 8.74
N GLY A 81 1.85 11.99 8.91
CA GLY A 81 0.87 12.95 8.40
C GLY A 81 0.74 12.90 6.88
N GLY A 82 1.86 12.76 6.17
CA GLY A 82 1.89 12.57 4.72
C GLY A 82 1.17 11.30 4.30
N ALA A 83 1.51 10.16 4.92
CA ALA A 83 0.89 8.87 4.64
C ALA A 83 -0.63 8.86 4.92
N LEU A 84 -1.06 9.46 6.04
CA LEU A 84 -2.49 9.60 6.38
C LEU A 84 -3.23 10.45 5.35
N THR A 85 -2.65 11.60 4.99
CA THR A 85 -3.23 12.49 3.97
C THR A 85 -3.39 11.77 2.62
N THR A 86 -2.36 11.05 2.18
CA THR A 86 -2.39 10.22 0.98
C THR A 86 -3.48 9.15 1.04
N MET A 87 -3.62 8.46 2.18
CA MET A 87 -4.67 7.47 2.38
C MET A 87 -6.05 8.10 2.22
N TYR A 88 -6.30 9.27 2.82
CA TYR A 88 -7.59 9.96 2.71
C TYR A 88 -7.89 10.39 1.27
N ILE A 89 -6.91 10.91 0.54
CA ILE A 89 -7.08 11.28 -0.87
C ILE A 89 -7.46 10.04 -1.69
N LEU A 90 -6.68 8.95 -1.56
CA LEU A 90 -6.95 7.71 -2.29
C LEU A 90 -8.29 7.09 -1.91
N PHE A 91 -8.68 7.17 -0.63
CA PHE A 91 -9.97 6.68 -0.16
C PHE A 91 -11.13 7.42 -0.82
N ILE A 92 -11.08 8.75 -0.86
CA ILE A 92 -12.12 9.56 -1.52
C ILE A 92 -12.17 9.24 -3.02
N LEU A 93 -11.02 9.17 -3.69
CA LEU A 93 -10.93 8.79 -5.11
C LEU A 93 -11.52 7.40 -5.37
N ALA A 94 -11.26 6.44 -4.49
CA ALA A 94 -11.81 5.10 -4.59
C ALA A 94 -13.33 5.09 -4.43
N VAL A 95 -13.87 5.82 -3.43
CA VAL A 95 -15.32 5.95 -3.23
C VAL A 95 -15.98 6.57 -4.46
N ILE A 96 -15.44 7.67 -4.99
CA ILE A 96 -15.93 8.31 -6.22
C ILE A 96 -15.89 7.33 -7.38
N GLY A 97 -14.76 6.62 -7.57
CA GLY A 97 -14.60 5.64 -8.63
C GLY A 97 -15.61 4.49 -8.57
N ILE A 98 -15.90 3.99 -7.37
CA ILE A 98 -16.93 2.96 -7.15
C ILE A 98 -18.30 3.49 -7.53
N VAL A 99 -18.67 4.68 -7.03
CA VAL A 99 -19.97 5.29 -7.34
C VAL A 99 -20.14 5.46 -8.86
N PHE A 100 -19.15 6.05 -9.55
CA PHE A 100 -19.19 6.21 -11.00
C PHE A 100 -19.29 4.87 -11.75
N SER A 101 -18.57 3.84 -11.28
CA SER A 101 -18.63 2.49 -11.86
C SER A 101 -20.04 1.91 -11.76
N GLU A 102 -20.70 2.02 -10.61
CA GLU A 102 -22.05 1.49 -10.41
C GLU A 102 -23.11 2.27 -11.22
N PHE A 103 -23.01 3.60 -11.29
CA PHE A 103 -23.89 4.41 -12.15
C PHE A 103 -23.72 4.06 -13.64
N ASN A 104 -22.48 3.92 -14.12
CA ASN A 104 -22.23 3.60 -15.52
C ASN A 104 -22.70 2.17 -15.90
N LYS A 105 -22.65 1.22 -14.96
CA LYS A 105 -23.25 -0.11 -15.15
C LYS A 105 -24.77 -0.06 -15.17
N ALA A 106 -25.39 0.77 -14.33
CA ALA A 106 -26.86 0.88 -14.27
C ALA A 106 -27.48 1.57 -15.49
N LEU A 107 -26.71 2.42 -16.19
CA LEU A 107 -27.14 3.12 -17.40
C LEU A 107 -26.93 2.32 -18.71
N LYS A 108 -26.21 1.19 -18.65
CA LYS A 108 -25.84 0.38 -19.81
C LYS A 108 -26.60 -0.94 -19.83
#